data_AF-B1ILB5-F1
#
_entry.id   AF-B1ILB5-F1
#
_cell.length_a   1.000
_cell.length_b   1.000
_cell.length_c   1.000
_cell.angle_alpha   90.00
_cell.angle_beta   90.00
_cell.angle_gamma   90.00
#
_symmetry.space_group_name_H-M   'P 1'
#
loop_
_entity.id
_entity.type
_entity.pdbx_description
1 polymer ?
#
loop_
_entity_poly.entity_id
_entity_poly.type
_entity_poly.pdbx_seq_one_letter_code
_entity_poly.pdbx_strand_id
1 'polypeptide(L)'
;MKCIKDRLKKPWPYWIGGILLGILNVALLATTGVAWHVTSGFLLWGAAVLDFLGAEPLKWDFFNIFNVQYKEILLNHSLIINKFTILNIAVIIGSLIATLFASQFNIKKIKNRKQVIIALIGGIIMGYGARLASGCNIGSFLIGISSFSLHGWIYWIFITLGAFVGTLILKKFIL
;
A
#
# COMPACT_ATOMS: atom_id res chain seq x y z
N MET A 1 22.42 -3.70 -30.54
CA MET A 1 21.84 -4.17 -29.25
C MET A 1 21.58 -3.00 -28.26
N LYS A 2 20.87 -1.94 -28.69
CA LYS A 2 20.55 -0.73 -27.89
C LYS A 2 19.11 -0.73 -27.32
N CYS A 3 18.33 -1.79 -27.55
CA CYS A 3 16.86 -1.66 -27.53
C CYS A 3 16.19 -1.82 -26.15
N ILE A 4 16.76 -2.61 -25.23
CA ILE A 4 16.09 -2.94 -23.95
C ILE A 4 16.59 -2.05 -22.80
N LYS A 5 17.90 -1.84 -22.68
CA LYS A 5 18.48 -0.99 -21.61
C LYS A 5 17.99 0.47 -21.69
N ASP A 6 17.84 1.03 -22.88
CA ASP A 6 17.36 2.41 -23.05
C ASP A 6 15.86 2.56 -22.74
N ARG A 7 15.06 1.50 -22.96
CA ARG A 7 13.63 1.47 -22.60
C ARG A 7 13.37 1.27 -21.11
N LEU A 8 14.30 0.63 -20.39
CA LEU A 8 14.21 0.44 -18.94
C LEU A 8 14.69 1.68 -18.16
N LYS A 9 15.58 2.48 -18.74
CA LYS A 9 16.10 3.71 -18.10
C LYS A 9 15.16 4.91 -18.23
N LYS A 10 14.31 4.93 -19.25
CA LYS A 10 13.33 6.01 -19.46
C LYS A 10 12.01 5.68 -18.74
N PRO A 11 11.40 6.65 -18.05
CA PRO A 11 10.09 6.44 -17.45
C PRO A 11 9.08 6.09 -18.54
N TRP A 12 8.30 5.04 -18.31
CA TRP A 12 7.26 4.64 -19.24
C TRP A 12 6.11 5.66 -19.24
N PRO A 13 5.44 5.85 -20.38
CA PRO A 13 4.18 6.57 -20.43
C PRO A 13 3.17 6.07 -19.38
N TYR A 14 2.46 7.01 -18.75
CA TYR A 14 1.51 6.72 -17.67
C TYR A 14 0.42 5.71 -18.06
N TRP A 15 -0.03 5.71 -19.32
CA TRP A 15 -1.04 4.79 -19.82
C TRP A 15 -0.55 3.33 -19.82
N ILE A 16 0.74 3.08 -20.10
CA ILE A 16 1.33 1.73 -20.03
C ILE A 16 1.28 1.22 -18.59
N GLY A 17 1.65 2.08 -17.63
CA GLY A 17 1.56 1.77 -16.21
C GLY A 17 0.12 1.43 -15.80
N GLY A 18 -0.85 2.24 -16.23
CA GLY A 18 -2.27 1.99 -15.95
C GLY A 18 -2.77 0.65 -16.51
N ILE A 19 -2.48 0.34 -17.77
CA ILE A 19 -2.88 -0.93 -18.41
C ILE A 19 -2.25 -2.13 -17.68
N LEU A 20 -0.95 -2.08 -17.38
CA LEU A 20 -0.27 -3.18 -16.70
C LEU A 20 -0.79 -3.39 -15.29
N LEU A 21 -1.00 -2.31 -14.53
CA LEU A 21 -1.58 -2.41 -13.20
C LEU A 21 -2.99 -2.99 -13.23
N GLY A 22 -3.81 -2.60 -14.21
CA GLY A 22 -5.14 -3.17 -14.42
C GLY A 22 -5.09 -4.68 -14.71
N ILE A 23 -4.28 -5.09 -15.69
CA ILE A 23 -4.13 -6.51 -16.07
C ILE A 23 -3.60 -7.33 -14.88
N LEU A 24 -2.57 -6.84 -14.19
CA LEU A 24 -2.01 -7.54 -13.03
C LEU A 24 -3.02 -7.65 -11.89
N ASN A 25 -3.83 -6.62 -11.65
CA ASN A 25 -4.88 -6.68 -10.63
C ASN A 25 -6.00 -7.66 -11.01
N VAL A 26 -6.40 -7.72 -12.29
CA VAL A 26 -7.37 -8.74 -12.76
C VAL A 26 -6.79 -10.14 -12.60
N ALA A 27 -5.53 -10.36 -13.00
CA ALA A 27 -4.86 -11.65 -12.83
C ALA A 27 -4.74 -12.04 -11.35
N LEU A 28 -4.42 -11.08 -10.48
CA LEU A 28 -4.36 -11.30 -9.04
C LEU A 28 -5.74 -11.71 -8.49
N LEU A 29 -6.79 -10.98 -8.86
CA LEU A 29 -8.15 -11.27 -8.43
C LEU A 29 -8.60 -12.66 -8.91
N ALA A 30 -8.32 -13.01 -10.16
CA ALA A 30 -8.68 -14.29 -10.75
C ALA A 30 -7.96 -15.49 -10.10
N THR A 31 -6.71 -15.30 -9.66
CA THR A 31 -5.90 -16.37 -9.08
C THR A 31 -6.04 -16.51 -7.56
N THR A 32 -6.19 -15.39 -6.85
CA THR A 32 -6.17 -15.37 -5.38
C THR A 32 -7.53 -15.08 -4.75
N GLY A 33 -8.52 -14.66 -5.55
CA GLY A 33 -9.84 -14.24 -5.08
C GLY A 33 -9.85 -12.90 -4.34
N VAL A 34 -8.70 -12.22 -4.24
CA VAL A 34 -8.56 -10.93 -3.57
C VAL A 34 -7.99 -9.88 -4.52
N ALA A 35 -8.55 -8.68 -4.45
CA ALA A 35 -7.98 -7.53 -5.17
C ALA A 35 -6.72 -7.02 -4.44
N TRP A 36 -5.92 -6.19 -5.11
CA TRP A 36 -4.67 -5.70 -4.54
C TRP A 36 -4.87 -4.78 -3.32
N HIS A 37 -4.35 -5.18 -2.15
CA HIS A 37 -4.40 -4.42 -0.91
C HIS A 37 -3.05 -4.41 -0.20
N VAL A 38 -2.58 -3.22 0.18
CA VAL A 38 -1.30 -3.04 0.88
C VAL A 38 -1.47 -2.85 2.38
N THR A 39 -2.50 -2.10 2.77
CA THR A 39 -2.73 -1.74 4.18
C THR A 39 -3.04 -2.96 5.03
N SER A 40 -3.79 -3.94 4.54
CA SER A 40 -4.11 -5.17 5.26
C SER A 40 -2.86 -5.95 5.68
N GLY A 41 -1.80 -5.99 4.86
CA GLY A 41 -0.52 -6.61 5.25
C GLY A 41 0.14 -5.89 6.43
N PHE A 42 0.18 -4.56 6.42
CA PHE A 42 0.74 -3.78 7.54
C PHE A 42 -0.05 -3.94 8.84
N LEU A 43 -1.38 -4.08 8.76
CA LEU A 43 -2.20 -4.39 9.92
C LEU A 43 -1.81 -5.74 10.52
N LEU A 44 -1.66 -6.77 9.69
CA LEU A 44 -1.33 -8.13 10.15
C LEU A 44 0.07 -8.19 10.76
N TRP A 45 1.03 -7.42 10.25
CA TRP A 45 2.34 -7.27 10.89
C TRP A 45 2.24 -6.59 12.24
N GLY A 46 1.44 -5.53 12.36
CA GLY A 46 1.16 -4.89 13.65
C GLY A 46 0.47 -5.85 14.63
N ALA A 47 -0.50 -6.64 14.16
CA ALA A 47 -1.14 -7.67 14.94
C ALA A 47 -0.15 -8.77 15.36
N ALA A 48 0.76 -9.21 14.49
CA ALA A 48 1.80 -10.18 14.84
C ALA A 48 2.70 -9.67 15.98
N VAL A 49 3.07 -8.38 15.95
CA VAL A 49 3.87 -7.76 17.02
C VAL A 49 3.07 -7.71 18.33
N LEU A 50 1.80 -7.35 18.28
CA LEU A 50 0.93 -7.30 19.47
C LEU A 50 0.65 -8.70 20.04
N ASP A 51 0.49 -9.69 19.17
CA ASP A 51 0.32 -11.10 19.55
C ASP A 51 1.59 -11.64 20.23
N PHE A 52 2.77 -11.30 19.70
CA PHE A 52 4.05 -11.61 20.34
C PHE A 52 4.20 -10.96 21.73
N LEU A 53 3.58 -9.78 21.94
CA LEU A 53 3.52 -9.11 23.24
C LEU A 53 2.39 -9.65 24.15
N GLY A 54 1.61 -10.63 23.72
CA GLY A 54 0.55 -11.28 24.50
C GLY A 54 -0.80 -10.57 24.49
N ALA A 55 -1.04 -9.60 23.59
CA ALA A 55 -2.28 -8.81 23.55
C ALA A 55 -3.45 -9.48 22.78
N GLU A 56 -3.25 -10.70 22.26
CA GLU A 56 -4.24 -11.51 21.52
C GLU A 56 -5.14 -10.72 20.54
N PRO A 57 -4.56 -9.97 19.59
CA PRO A 57 -5.31 -9.01 18.75
C PRO A 57 -6.37 -9.67 17.86
N LEU A 58 -6.23 -10.97 17.56
CA LEU A 58 -7.18 -11.73 16.76
C LEU A 58 -8.57 -11.83 17.41
N LYS A 59 -8.68 -11.66 18.74
CA LYS A 59 -9.96 -11.70 19.47
C LYS A 59 -10.71 -10.37 19.45
N TRP A 60 -10.09 -9.29 19.00
CA TRP A 60 -10.71 -7.97 19.01
C TRP A 60 -11.85 -7.88 18.00
N ASP A 61 -12.87 -7.07 18.33
CA ASP A 61 -14.08 -6.89 17.51
C ASP A 61 -13.78 -6.50 16.06
N PHE A 62 -12.68 -5.79 15.82
CA PHE A 62 -12.22 -5.45 14.48
C PHE A 62 -12.10 -6.70 13.58
N PHE A 63 -11.42 -7.76 14.04
CA PHE A 63 -11.22 -8.96 13.21
C PHE A 63 -12.51 -9.77 13.06
N ASN A 64 -13.43 -9.67 14.02
CA ASN A 64 -14.76 -10.27 13.92
C ASN A 64 -15.64 -9.55 12.88
N ILE A 65 -15.64 -8.22 12.86
CA ILE A 65 -16.40 -7.41 11.91
C ILE A 65 -15.89 -7.63 10.48
N PHE A 66 -14.57 -7.70 10.29
CA PHE A 66 -13.95 -7.93 8.98
C PHE A 66 -13.63 -9.41 8.72
N ASN A 67 -14.34 -10.33 9.37
CA ASN A 67 -14.06 -11.77 9.31
C ASN A 67 -14.03 -12.32 7.87
N VAL A 68 -14.86 -11.82 6.96
CA VAL A 68 -14.91 -12.25 5.55
C VAL A 68 -13.55 -12.05 4.86
N GLN A 69 -12.89 -10.93 5.14
CA GLN A 69 -11.60 -10.59 4.54
C GLN A 69 -10.43 -11.32 5.18
N TYR A 70 -10.51 -11.64 6.48
CA TYR A 70 -9.42 -12.23 7.25
C TYR A 70 -9.67 -13.70 7.65
N LYS A 71 -10.72 -14.34 7.14
CA LYS A 71 -11.20 -15.66 7.58
C LYS A 71 -10.10 -16.73 7.62
N GLU A 72 -9.34 -16.85 6.53
CA GLU A 72 -8.25 -17.83 6.44
C GLU A 72 -7.13 -17.57 7.44
N ILE A 73 -6.90 -16.31 7.80
CA ILE A 73 -5.84 -15.88 8.72
C ILE A 73 -6.27 -16.11 10.17
N LEU A 74 -7.54 -15.85 10.48
CA LEU A 74 -8.17 -16.18 11.76
C LEU A 74 -8.17 -17.68 12.04
N LEU A 75 -8.45 -18.51 11.03
CA LEU A 75 -8.50 -19.97 11.18
C LEU A 75 -7.11 -20.62 11.30
N ASN A 76 -6.13 -20.15 10.53
CA ASN A 76 -4.81 -20.78 10.47
C ASN A 76 -3.76 -20.09 11.36
N HIS A 77 -4.11 -19.04 12.11
CA HIS A 77 -3.19 -18.22 12.90
C HIS A 77 -1.95 -17.70 12.13
N SER A 78 -2.04 -17.58 10.79
CA SER A 78 -0.90 -17.18 9.96
C SER A 78 -0.80 -15.65 9.81
N LEU A 79 -0.40 -14.99 10.90
CA LEU A 79 -0.22 -13.54 10.94
C LEU A 79 0.99 -13.06 10.12
N ILE A 80 2.04 -13.89 10.04
CA ILE A 80 3.33 -13.54 9.43
C ILE A 80 3.36 -13.88 7.93
N ILE A 81 2.86 -15.05 7.51
CA ILE A 81 2.90 -15.50 6.11
C ILE A 81 1.48 -15.66 5.58
N ASN A 82 0.96 -14.61 4.96
CA ASN A 82 -0.37 -14.58 4.38
C ASN A 82 -0.35 -13.91 3.01
N LYS A 83 -1.46 -14.06 2.27
CA LYS A 83 -1.64 -13.51 0.91
C LYS A 83 -1.26 -12.02 0.83
N PHE A 84 -1.69 -11.22 1.81
CA PHE A 84 -1.38 -9.79 1.87
C PHE A 84 0.11 -9.49 2.14
N THR A 85 0.74 -10.25 3.04
CA THR A 85 2.17 -10.11 3.35
C THR A 85 3.04 -10.48 2.15
N ILE A 86 2.70 -11.57 1.46
CA ILE A 86 3.39 -11.99 0.24
C ILE A 86 3.31 -10.90 -0.83
N LEU A 87 2.13 -10.28 -1.01
CA LEU A 87 1.97 -9.16 -1.94
C LEU A 87 2.83 -7.94 -1.56
N ASN A 88 2.88 -7.57 -0.28
CA ASN A 88 3.73 -6.46 0.18
C ASN A 88 5.21 -6.76 -0.05
N ILE A 89 5.66 -7.97 0.27
CA ILE A 89 7.04 -8.41 0.03
C ILE A 89 7.35 -8.42 -1.47
N ALA A 90 6.44 -8.91 -2.31
CA ALA A 90 6.59 -8.92 -3.76
C ALA A 90 6.72 -7.51 -4.33
N VAL A 91 5.97 -6.53 -3.81
CA VAL A 91 6.10 -5.11 -4.20
C VAL A 91 7.47 -4.55 -3.81
N ILE A 92 7.95 -4.85 -2.59
CA ILE A 92 9.27 -4.40 -2.11
C ILE A 92 10.38 -4.99 -3.01
N ILE A 93 10.38 -6.30 -3.21
CA ILE A 93 11.38 -7.00 -4.04
C ILE A 93 11.27 -6.55 -5.50
N GLY A 94 10.07 -6.46 -6.05
CA GLY A 94 9.83 -6.03 -7.43
C GLY A 94 10.30 -4.60 -7.69
N SER A 95 10.04 -3.68 -6.77
CA SER A 95 10.52 -2.29 -6.88
C SER A 95 12.04 -2.18 -6.76
N LEU A 96 12.67 -3.02 -5.93
CA LEU A 96 14.13 -3.11 -5.82
C LEU A 96 14.75 -3.62 -7.13
N ILE A 97 14.23 -4.73 -7.67
CA ILE A 97 14.69 -5.32 -8.94
C ILE A 97 14.53 -4.31 -10.08
N ALA A 98 13.38 -3.65 -10.18
CA ALA A 98 13.12 -2.64 -11.21
C ALA A 98 14.12 -1.46 -11.11
N THR A 99 14.40 -1.00 -9.90
CA THR A 99 15.33 0.11 -9.65
C THR A 99 16.78 -0.27 -9.97
N LEU A 100 17.19 -1.51 -9.69
CA LEU A 100 18.50 -2.06 -10.06
C LEU A 100 18.65 -2.18 -11.58
N PHE A 101 17.62 -2.66 -12.29
CA PHE A 101 17.64 -2.71 -13.76
C PHE A 101 17.67 -1.32 -14.40
N ALA A 102 16.97 -0.35 -13.80
CA ALA A 102 17.04 1.05 -14.22
C ALA A 102 18.40 1.71 -13.89
N SER A 103 19.27 1.06 -13.11
CA SER A 103 20.52 1.63 -12.59
C SER A 103 20.30 2.92 -11.80
N GLN A 104 19.15 3.04 -11.13
CA GLN A 104 18.73 4.22 -10.35
C GLN A 104 18.78 3.96 -8.84
N PHE A 105 19.35 2.84 -8.41
CA PHE A 105 19.47 2.52 -6.99
C PHE A 105 20.39 3.52 -6.30
N ASN A 106 19.85 4.25 -5.33
CA ASN A 106 20.58 5.26 -4.59
C ASN A 106 20.10 5.31 -3.14
N ILE A 107 21.01 5.08 -2.20
CA ILE A 107 20.75 5.19 -0.76
C ILE A 107 20.89 6.68 -0.38
N LYS A 108 19.75 7.36 -0.28
CA LYS A 108 19.71 8.76 0.15
C LYS A 108 19.91 8.86 1.66
N LYS A 109 20.92 9.61 2.10
CA LYS A 109 21.09 9.96 3.52
C LYS A 109 19.98 10.92 3.96
N ILE A 110 19.46 10.70 5.16
CA ILE A 110 18.50 11.59 5.80
C ILE A 110 19.23 12.88 6.16
N LYS A 111 18.85 14.00 5.55
CA LYS A 111 19.54 15.29 5.74
C LYS A 111 19.12 16.02 7.02
N ASN A 112 17.88 15.84 7.49
CA ASN A 112 17.32 16.62 8.59
C ASN A 112 16.47 15.75 9.53
N ARG A 113 16.70 15.85 10.85
CA ARG A 113 15.89 15.16 11.87
C ARG A 113 14.42 15.59 11.82
N LYS A 114 14.13 16.84 11.46
CA LYS A 114 12.75 17.34 11.28
C LYS A 114 11.99 16.54 10.22
N GLN A 115 12.67 16.14 9.14
CA GLN A 115 12.07 15.34 8.07
C GLN A 115 11.65 13.95 8.57
N VAL A 116 12.43 13.33 9.46
CA VAL A 116 12.11 12.03 10.06
C VAL A 116 10.86 12.15 10.94
N ILE A 117 10.82 13.16 11.81
CA ILE A 117 9.69 13.38 12.72
C ILE A 117 8.39 13.59 11.92
N ILE A 118 8.42 14.44 10.90
CA ILE A 118 7.24 14.70 10.06
C ILE A 118 6.84 13.45 9.26
N ALA A 119 7.80 12.67 8.75
CA ALA A 119 7.51 11.42 8.05
C ALA A 119 6.87 10.37 8.99
N LEU A 120 7.33 10.27 10.24
CA LEU A 120 6.72 9.39 11.25
C LEU A 120 5.30 9.82 11.59
N ILE A 121 5.08 11.12 11.87
CA ILE A 121 3.75 11.66 12.13
C ILE A 121 2.82 11.43 10.93
N GLY A 122 3.30 11.69 9.71
CA GLY A 122 2.56 11.45 8.48
C GLY A 122 2.20 9.97 8.30
N GLY A 123 3.11 9.06 8.62
CA GLY A 123 2.86 7.62 8.59
C GLY A 123 1.78 7.18 9.58
N ILE A 124 1.79 7.72 10.79
CA ILE A 124 0.75 7.46 11.81
C ILE A 124 -0.62 7.95 11.33
N ILE A 125 -0.69 9.19 10.85
CA ILE A 125 -1.94 9.78 10.33
C ILE A 125 -2.45 8.97 9.13
N MET A 126 -1.55 8.57 8.22
CA MET A 126 -1.90 7.75 7.06
C MET A 126 -2.43 6.37 7.47
N GLY A 127 -1.80 5.72 8.44
CA GLY A 127 -2.24 4.43 8.97
C GLY A 127 -3.61 4.51 9.65
N TYR A 128 -3.81 5.54 10.47
CA TYR A 128 -5.09 5.82 11.13
C TYR A 128 -6.21 6.10 10.11
N GLY A 129 -5.95 7.02 9.17
CA GLY A 129 -6.89 7.37 8.11
C GLY A 129 -7.24 6.17 7.21
N ALA A 130 -6.27 5.31 6.91
CA ALA A 130 -6.52 4.09 6.13
C ALA A 130 -7.48 3.12 6.82
N ARG A 131 -7.51 3.07 8.16
CA ARG A 131 -8.47 2.25 8.91
C ARG A 131 -9.84 2.88 8.96
N LEU A 132 -9.93 4.19 9.20
CA LEU A 132 -11.20 4.91 9.16
C LEU A 132 -11.87 4.83 7.79
N ALA A 133 -11.09 5.00 6.72
CA ALA A 133 -11.59 4.90 5.35
C ALA A 133 -11.75 3.45 4.88
N SER A 134 -11.35 2.44 5.68
CA SER A 134 -11.35 1.02 5.31
C SER A 134 -10.64 0.73 3.98
N GLY A 135 -9.53 1.41 3.68
CA GLY A 135 -8.80 1.17 2.45
C GLY A 135 -7.59 2.06 2.20
N CYS A 136 -7.13 2.05 0.95
CA CYS A 136 -5.90 2.72 0.51
C CYS A 136 -6.05 3.21 -0.94
N ASN A 137 -5.07 3.97 -1.44
CA ASN A 137 -5.08 4.48 -2.82
C ASN A 137 -5.26 3.39 -3.89
N ILE A 138 -4.81 2.16 -3.63
CA ILE A 138 -4.97 1.07 -4.59
C ILE A 138 -6.36 0.43 -4.42
N GLY A 139 -6.72 0.06 -3.20
CA GLY A 139 -8.00 -0.60 -2.90
C GLY A 139 -9.22 0.29 -3.08
N SER A 140 -9.23 1.47 -2.46
CA SER A 140 -10.39 2.38 -2.48
C SER A 140 -10.46 3.21 -3.75
N PHE A 141 -9.32 3.71 -4.24
CA PHE A 141 -9.32 4.58 -5.42
C PHE A 141 -9.28 3.76 -6.73
N LEU A 142 -8.21 3.00 -7.01
CA LEU A 142 -8.11 2.27 -8.29
C LEU A 142 -9.18 1.18 -8.43
N ILE A 143 -9.27 0.27 -7.45
CA ILE A 143 -10.22 -0.85 -7.51
C ILE A 143 -11.66 -0.34 -7.26
N GLY A 144 -11.87 0.51 -6.26
CA GLY A 144 -13.19 1.05 -5.95
C GLY A 144 -13.84 1.80 -7.11
N ILE A 145 -13.10 2.64 -7.83
CA ILE A 145 -13.63 3.33 -9.02
C ILE A 145 -13.87 2.35 -10.18
N SER A 146 -12.95 1.40 -10.40
CA SER A 146 -13.11 0.40 -11.47
C SER A 146 -14.35 -0.47 -11.27
N SER A 147 -14.74 -0.73 -10.02
CA SER A 147 -15.98 -1.42 -9.65
C SER A 147 -17.22 -0.51 -9.59
N PHE A 148 -17.11 0.75 -10.03
CA PHE A 148 -18.16 1.78 -9.94
C PHE A 148 -18.74 1.98 -8.53
N SER A 149 -17.93 1.77 -7.49
CA SER A 149 -18.35 1.97 -6.12
C SER A 149 -18.40 3.44 -5.75
N LEU A 150 -19.51 3.89 -5.15
CA LEU A 150 -19.66 5.24 -4.61
C LEU A 150 -18.57 5.58 -3.59
N HIS A 151 -18.16 4.60 -2.78
CA HIS A 151 -17.07 4.76 -1.81
C HIS A 151 -15.76 5.19 -2.48
N GLY A 152 -15.43 4.61 -3.64
CA GLY A 152 -14.20 4.95 -4.35
C GLY A 152 -14.18 6.37 -4.89
N TRP A 153 -15.32 6.84 -5.40
CA TRP A 153 -15.49 8.23 -5.86
C TRP A 153 -15.39 9.23 -4.72
N ILE A 154 -16.04 8.96 -3.58
CA ILE A 154 -15.93 9.81 -2.39
C ILE A 154 -14.48 9.81 -1.89
N TYR A 155 -13.86 8.64 -1.77
CA TYR A 155 -12.46 8.50 -1.35
C TYR A 155 -11.53 9.34 -2.22
N TRP A 156 -11.70 9.31 -3.55
CA TRP A 156 -10.90 10.10 -4.49
C TRP A 156 -10.92 11.60 -4.21
N ILE A 157 -12.09 12.17 -3.93
CA ILE A 157 -12.23 13.60 -3.67
C ILE A 157 -11.48 13.97 -2.40
N PHE A 158 -11.73 13.24 -1.31
CA PHE A 158 -11.14 13.54 0.00
C PHE A 158 -9.63 13.24 0.04
N ILE A 159 -9.15 12.18 -0.61
CA ILE A 159 -7.71 11.90 -0.67
C ILE A 159 -6.97 12.96 -1.48
N THR A 160 -7.59 13.47 -2.55
CA THR A 160 -6.99 14.54 -3.37
C THR A 160 -6.92 15.86 -2.60
N LEU A 161 -7.98 16.23 -1.89
CA LEU A 161 -7.98 17.41 -1.02
C LEU A 161 -6.96 17.28 0.12
N GLY A 162 -6.92 16.11 0.78
CA GLY A 162 -5.95 15.82 1.83
C GLY A 162 -4.50 15.88 1.33
N ALA A 163 -4.22 15.33 0.14
CA ALA A 163 -2.90 15.39 -0.47
C ALA A 163 -2.51 16.82 -0.87
N PHE A 164 -3.47 17.63 -1.35
CA PHE A 164 -3.25 19.03 -1.66
C PHE A 164 -2.86 19.83 -0.41
N VAL A 165 -3.66 19.74 0.66
CA VAL A 165 -3.37 20.40 1.94
C VAL A 165 -2.05 19.89 2.54
N GLY A 166 -1.82 18.59 2.53
CA GLY A 166 -0.58 17.98 3.00
C GLY A 166 0.66 18.49 2.24
N THR A 167 0.54 18.68 0.92
CA THR A 167 1.62 19.24 0.10
C THR A 167 1.90 20.70 0.45
N LEU A 168 0.87 21.51 0.74
CA LEU A 168 1.05 22.90 1.17
C LEU A 168 1.77 22.99 2.53
N ILE A 169 1.39 22.13 3.48
CA ILE A 169 2.05 22.02 4.79
C ILE A 169 3.50 21.59 4.58
N LEU A 170 3.75 20.56 3.78
CA LEU A 170 5.11 20.07 3.50
C LEU A 170 6.00 21.16 2.89
N LYS A 171 5.48 21.91 1.91
CA LYS A 171 6.19 23.02 1.28
C LYS A 171 6.50 24.15 2.26
N LYS A 172 5.65 24.40 3.25
CA LYS A 172 5.85 25.49 4.21
C LYS A 172 6.85 25.14 5.31
N PHE A 173 6.92 23.87 5.72
CA PHE A 173 7.70 23.44 6.89
C PHE A 173 9.01 22.71 6.55
N ILE A 174 9.20 22.22 5.32
CA ILE A 174 10.38 21.41 4.93
C ILE A 174 11.15 21.95 3.73
N LEU A 175 10.46 22.31 2.64
CA LEU A 175 11.07 22.87 1.42
C LEU A 175 11.32 24.37 1.59
#